data_AF-A0A2E2PZ07-F1
#
_entry.id   AF-A0A2E2PZ07-F1
#
_cell.length_a   1.000
_cell.length_b   1.000
_cell.length_c   1.000
_cell.angle_alpha   90.00
_cell.angle_beta   90.00
_cell.angle_gamma   90.00
#
_symmetry.space_group_name_H-M   'P 1'
#
loop_
_entity.id
_entity.type
_entity.pdbx_description
1 polymer ?
#
loop_
_entity_poly.entity_id
_entity_poly.type
_entity_poly.pdbx_seq_one_letter_code
_entity_poly.pdbx_strand_id
1 'polypeptide(L)'
;MAEQRRATARGFGLTTLVALAAGTLCAVAGTRAAVEVDADGQAAAMVTAGTGQGDALTMPLVTSLALVALAAWGVLLVTRRVVRRCAAALALLASLGLLAACAAALGDLRATVEDALTQVGATGGASVTGWYLAAVAGGVVLAVAAGLAVWRVPGWPEMGSRYDSPTGEERPAPTEPESSLDLWKAMDEGHDPTDRTAP
;
A
#
# COMPACT_ATOMS: atom_id res chain seq x y z
N MET A 1 22.67 19.46 -0.67
CA MET A 1 21.71 19.21 -1.78
C MET A 1 21.67 17.73 -2.22
N ALA A 2 22.76 17.12 -2.70
CA ALA A 2 22.75 15.72 -3.19
C ALA A 2 22.51 14.67 -2.08
N GLU A 3 23.06 14.88 -0.89
CA GLU A 3 22.87 13.97 0.26
C GLU A 3 21.43 13.99 0.80
N GLN A 4 20.79 15.17 0.88
CA GLN A 4 19.38 15.30 1.24
C GLN A 4 18.46 14.57 0.25
N ARG A 5 18.73 14.66 -1.07
CA ARG A 5 17.97 13.89 -2.07
C ARG A 5 18.12 12.38 -1.90
N ARG A 6 19.34 11.90 -1.57
CA ARG A 6 19.59 10.47 -1.30
C ARG A 6 18.89 10.00 -0.02
N ALA A 7 18.86 10.81 1.04
CA ALA A 7 18.15 10.49 2.27
C ALA A 7 16.63 10.37 2.06
N THR A 8 16.02 11.32 1.35
CA THR A 8 14.58 11.27 1.05
C THR A 8 14.20 10.09 0.16
N ALA A 9 15.04 9.77 -0.85
CA ALA A 9 14.83 8.61 -1.72
C ALA A 9 14.95 7.28 -0.97
N ARG A 10 15.92 7.16 -0.05
CA ARG A 10 16.06 5.98 0.83
C ARG A 10 14.87 5.83 1.77
N GLY A 11 14.35 6.93 2.32
CA GLY A 11 13.16 6.93 3.16
C GLY A 11 11.92 6.39 2.43
N PHE A 12 11.73 6.77 1.16
CA PHE A 12 10.65 6.24 0.33
C PHE A 12 10.79 4.73 0.12
N GLY A 13 11.94 4.28 -0.39
CA GLY A 13 12.17 2.86 -0.67
C GLY A 13 12.00 1.98 0.57
N LEU A 14 12.54 2.42 1.71
CA LEU A 14 12.43 1.67 2.96
C LEU A 14 11.00 1.63 3.50
N THR A 15 10.26 2.74 3.46
CA THR A 15 8.85 2.77 3.90
C THR A 15 8.00 1.84 3.05
N THR A 16 8.19 1.86 1.73
CA THR A 16 7.44 0.98 0.82
C THR A 16 7.80 -0.48 1.02
N LEU A 17 9.08 -0.82 1.21
CA LEU A 17 9.50 -2.20 1.50
C LEU A 17 8.88 -2.72 2.81
N VAL A 18 8.91 -1.90 3.87
CA VAL A 18 8.29 -2.24 5.16
C VAL A 18 6.78 -2.44 5.00
N ALA A 19 6.12 -1.58 4.24
CA ALA A 19 4.69 -1.71 3.98
C ALA A 19 4.34 -2.96 3.17
N LEU A 20 5.13 -3.30 2.13
CA LEU A 20 4.92 -4.52 1.35
C LEU A 20 5.14 -5.78 2.21
N ALA A 21 6.18 -5.78 3.05
CA ALA A 21 6.42 -6.88 4.00
C ALA A 21 5.27 -7.02 5.01
N ALA A 22 4.78 -5.90 5.56
CA ALA A 22 3.66 -5.90 6.50
C ALA A 22 2.34 -6.35 5.84
N GLY A 23 2.05 -5.86 4.64
CA GLY A 23 0.85 -6.23 3.89
C GLY A 23 0.84 -7.71 3.47
N THR A 24 1.99 -8.23 3.03
CA THR A 24 2.12 -9.68 2.71
C THR A 24 1.99 -10.54 3.95
N LEU A 25 2.59 -10.14 5.08
CA LEU A 25 2.39 -10.82 6.36
C LEU A 25 0.91 -10.85 6.76
N CYS A 26 0.19 -9.73 6.62
CA CYS A 26 -1.25 -9.68 6.94
C CYS A 26 -2.08 -10.57 6.01
N ALA A 27 -1.77 -10.59 4.71
CA ALA A 27 -2.46 -11.45 3.76
C ALA A 27 -2.26 -12.94 4.08
N VAL A 28 -1.03 -13.34 4.44
CA VAL A 28 -0.75 -14.72 4.88
C VAL A 28 -1.45 -15.00 6.21
N ALA A 29 -1.35 -14.11 7.19
CA ALA A 29 -1.94 -14.29 8.51
C ALA A 29 -3.48 -14.40 8.46
N GLY A 30 -4.15 -13.65 7.58
CA GLY A 30 -5.61 -13.72 7.41
C GLY A 30 -6.11 -15.07 6.85
N THR A 31 -5.25 -15.84 6.18
CA THR A 31 -5.54 -17.21 5.72
C THR A 31 -5.27 -18.29 6.78
N ARG A 32 -4.72 -17.90 7.93
CA ARG A 32 -4.42 -18.82 9.03
C ARG A 32 -5.51 -18.73 10.10
N ALA A 33 -5.67 -19.80 10.87
CA ALA A 33 -6.56 -19.80 12.01
C ALA A 33 -6.11 -18.73 13.02
N ALA A 34 -7.01 -17.79 13.32
CA ALA A 34 -6.73 -16.69 14.24
C ALA A 34 -6.94 -17.06 15.72
N VAL A 35 -7.71 -18.11 15.96
CA VAL A 35 -8.03 -18.61 17.30
C VAL A 35 -7.85 -20.13 17.33
N GLU A 36 -7.37 -20.62 18.47
CA GLU A 36 -7.25 -22.04 18.81
C GLU A 36 -8.26 -22.39 19.91
N VAL A 37 -8.92 -23.54 19.77
CA VAL A 37 -9.94 -24.03 20.70
C VAL A 37 -9.25 -24.62 21.91
N ASP A 38 -9.56 -24.09 23.10
CA ASP A 38 -9.02 -24.54 24.37
C ASP A 38 -10.10 -25.33 25.12
N ALA A 39 -10.16 -26.63 24.87
CA ALA A 39 -11.11 -27.54 25.50
C ALA A 39 -10.50 -28.95 25.66
N ASP A 40 -11.04 -29.74 26.57
CA ASP A 40 -10.46 -31.04 26.90
C ASP A 40 -10.90 -32.15 25.92
N GLY A 41 -9.93 -32.99 25.54
CA GLY A 41 -10.15 -34.30 24.92
C GLY A 41 -10.87 -34.28 23.56
N GLN A 42 -11.88 -35.15 23.41
CA GLN A 42 -12.56 -35.36 22.13
C GLN A 42 -13.42 -34.16 21.70
N ALA A 43 -13.83 -33.31 22.64
CA ALA A 43 -14.64 -32.13 22.35
C ALA A 43 -13.84 -31.07 21.56
N ALA A 44 -12.59 -30.79 21.94
CA ALA A 44 -11.72 -29.89 21.19
C ALA A 44 -11.47 -30.40 19.76
N ALA A 45 -11.27 -31.70 19.59
CA ALA A 45 -11.06 -32.29 18.27
C ALA A 45 -12.31 -32.14 17.37
N MET A 46 -13.51 -32.37 17.91
CA MET A 46 -14.76 -32.21 17.16
C MET A 46 -15.03 -30.75 16.77
N VAL A 47 -14.86 -29.81 17.72
CA VAL A 47 -15.07 -28.38 17.46
C VAL A 47 -14.03 -27.85 16.47
N THR A 48 -12.76 -28.21 16.61
CA THR A 48 -11.69 -27.79 15.68
C THR A 48 -11.91 -28.36 14.28
N ALA A 49 -12.35 -29.63 14.16
CA ALA A 49 -12.67 -30.23 12.87
C ALA A 49 -13.90 -29.56 12.23
N GLY A 50 -14.96 -29.29 13.01
CA GLY A 50 -16.18 -28.65 12.50
C GLY A 50 -15.97 -27.20 12.06
N THR A 51 -15.20 -26.43 12.84
CA THR A 51 -14.91 -25.01 12.55
C THR A 51 -13.80 -24.83 11.51
N GLY A 52 -12.81 -25.75 11.48
CA GLY A 52 -11.74 -25.75 10.48
C GLY A 52 -12.18 -26.07 9.06
N GLN A 53 -13.30 -26.81 8.90
CA GLN A 53 -13.86 -27.15 7.58
C GLN A 53 -14.50 -25.94 6.87
N GLY A 54 -14.91 -24.91 7.61
CA GLY A 54 -15.79 -23.84 7.12
C GLY A 54 -15.14 -22.47 6.93
N ASP A 55 -13.80 -22.38 6.95
CA ASP A 55 -13.07 -21.09 7.01
C ASP A 55 -13.47 -20.24 8.24
N ALA A 56 -14.21 -20.83 9.19
CA ALA A 56 -14.85 -20.13 10.29
C ALA A 56 -13.83 -19.61 11.32
N LEU A 57 -12.61 -20.13 11.30
CA LEU A 57 -11.51 -19.70 12.17
C LEU A 57 -10.54 -18.71 11.50
N THR A 58 -10.73 -18.41 10.22
CA THR A 58 -9.85 -17.48 9.48
C THR A 58 -10.48 -16.09 9.41
N MET A 59 -9.75 -15.15 8.79
CA MET A 59 -10.16 -13.74 8.73
C MET A 59 -10.17 -13.28 7.25
N PRO A 60 -11.18 -13.67 6.45
CA PRO A 60 -11.21 -13.39 5.01
C PRO A 60 -11.26 -11.89 4.70
N LEU A 61 -11.89 -11.10 5.57
CA LEU A 61 -11.94 -9.64 5.44
C LEU A 61 -10.54 -9.01 5.62
N VAL A 62 -9.74 -9.52 6.56
CA VAL A 62 -8.36 -9.10 6.81
C VAL A 62 -7.49 -9.39 5.59
N THR A 63 -7.62 -10.59 5.02
CA THR A 63 -6.91 -10.97 3.79
C THR A 63 -7.27 -10.05 2.63
N SER A 64 -8.56 -9.76 2.43
CA SER A 64 -9.05 -8.90 1.36
C SER A 64 -8.51 -7.47 1.49
N LEU A 65 -8.58 -6.89 2.69
CA LEU A 65 -8.08 -5.53 2.96
C LEU A 65 -6.54 -5.44 2.85
N ALA A 66 -5.82 -6.51 3.22
CA ALA A 66 -4.39 -6.60 3.01
C ALA A 66 -4.03 -6.56 1.52
N LEU A 67 -4.77 -7.26 0.66
CA LEU A 67 -4.58 -7.22 -0.80
C LEU A 67 -4.88 -5.84 -1.38
N VAL A 68 -5.94 -5.16 -0.92
CA VAL A 68 -6.25 -3.78 -1.32
C VAL A 68 -5.11 -2.84 -0.94
N ALA A 69 -4.58 -2.95 0.29
CA ALA A 69 -3.46 -2.14 0.73
C ALA A 69 -2.19 -2.41 -0.11
N LEU A 70 -1.85 -3.68 -0.38
CA LEU A 70 -0.74 -4.06 -1.24
C LEU A 70 -0.87 -3.48 -2.65
N ALA A 71 -2.06 -3.55 -3.24
CA ALA A 71 -2.34 -2.95 -4.54
C ALA A 71 -2.14 -1.44 -4.51
N ALA A 72 -2.63 -0.74 -3.48
CA ALA A 72 -2.44 0.70 -3.31
C ALA A 72 -0.94 1.08 -3.21
N TRP A 73 -0.13 0.29 -2.50
CA TRP A 73 1.32 0.47 -2.45
C TRP A 73 2.00 0.22 -3.81
N GLY A 74 1.52 -0.73 -4.60
CA GLY A 74 1.95 -0.90 -6.00
C GLY A 74 1.64 0.32 -6.87
N VAL A 75 0.45 0.90 -6.72
CA VAL A 75 0.05 2.13 -7.44
C VAL A 75 0.93 3.32 -7.02
N LEU A 76 1.30 3.43 -5.75
CA LEU A 76 2.20 4.48 -5.24
C LEU A 76 3.57 4.46 -5.93
N LEU A 77 4.07 3.29 -6.34
CA LEU A 77 5.37 3.15 -7.00
C LEU A 77 5.38 3.71 -8.43
N VAL A 78 4.22 3.71 -9.11
CA VAL A 78 4.12 4.03 -10.54
C VAL A 78 3.49 5.41 -10.79
N THR A 79 2.74 5.94 -9.82
CA THR A 79 1.93 7.16 -10.02
C THR A 79 2.58 8.44 -9.46
N ARG A 80 2.06 9.60 -9.89
CA ARG A 80 2.55 10.94 -9.49
C ARG A 80 1.43 11.83 -8.94
N ARG A 81 1.81 12.91 -8.24
CA ARG A 81 0.95 14.01 -7.76
C ARG A 81 -0.35 13.57 -7.07
N VAL A 82 -1.49 13.72 -7.74
CA VAL A 82 -2.83 13.55 -7.16
C VAL A 82 -3.15 12.07 -6.97
N VAL A 83 -2.88 11.24 -7.99
CA VAL A 83 -3.15 9.79 -7.91
C VAL A 83 -2.34 9.16 -6.78
N ARG A 84 -1.10 9.63 -6.57
CA ARG A 84 -0.26 9.21 -5.45
C ARG A 84 -0.87 9.55 -4.08
N ARG A 85 -1.55 10.70 -3.94
CA ARG A 85 -2.26 11.05 -2.69
C ARG A 85 -3.49 10.18 -2.48
N CYS A 86 -4.27 9.96 -3.53
CA CYS A 86 -5.45 9.08 -3.48
C CYS A 86 -5.05 7.65 -3.09
N ALA A 87 -3.98 7.10 -3.69
CA ALA A 87 -3.47 5.79 -3.35
C ALA A 87 -2.96 5.70 -1.90
N ALA A 88 -2.27 6.73 -1.39
CA ALA A 88 -1.85 6.77 0.01
C ALA A 88 -3.05 6.82 0.98
N ALA A 89 -4.08 7.60 0.66
CA ALA A 89 -5.32 7.65 1.44
C ALA A 89 -6.06 6.31 1.42
N LEU A 90 -6.16 5.66 0.26
CA LEU A 90 -6.74 4.31 0.13
C LEU A 90 -5.96 3.27 0.93
N ALA A 91 -4.62 3.31 0.88
CA ALA A 91 -3.78 2.42 1.68
C ALA A 91 -4.02 2.62 3.18
N LEU A 92 -4.18 3.87 3.63
CA LEU A 92 -4.48 4.19 5.03
C LEU A 92 -5.87 3.67 5.43
N LEU A 93 -6.90 3.93 4.63
CA LEU A 93 -8.25 3.44 4.88
C LEU A 93 -8.31 1.92 4.92
N ALA A 94 -7.65 1.23 3.98
CA ALA A 94 -7.57 -0.22 3.96
C ALA A 94 -6.87 -0.77 5.21
N SER A 95 -5.79 -0.13 5.67
CA SER A 95 -5.06 -0.53 6.88
C SER A 95 -5.89 -0.33 8.15
N LEU A 96 -6.62 0.77 8.25
CA LEU A 96 -7.54 1.03 9.37
C LEU A 96 -8.72 0.05 9.36
N GLY A 97 -9.30 -0.20 8.19
CA GLY A 97 -10.34 -1.20 8.01
C GLY A 97 -9.86 -2.59 8.41
N LEU A 98 -8.61 -2.94 8.10
CA LEU A 98 -8.00 -4.21 8.47
C LEU A 98 -7.90 -4.36 9.99
N LEU A 99 -7.47 -3.31 10.69
CA LEU A 99 -7.41 -3.32 12.16
C LEU A 99 -8.81 -3.43 12.79
N ALA A 100 -9.79 -2.71 12.24
CA ALA A 100 -11.18 -2.84 12.66
C ALA A 100 -11.72 -4.25 12.42
N ALA A 101 -11.38 -4.86 11.28
CA ALA A 101 -11.74 -6.23 10.93
C ALA A 101 -11.13 -7.25 11.92
N CYS A 102 -9.86 -7.09 12.28
CA CYS A 102 -9.23 -7.94 13.30
C CYS A 102 -9.97 -7.85 14.65
N ALA A 103 -10.32 -6.63 15.07
CA ALA A 103 -11.02 -6.41 16.33
C ALA A 103 -12.44 -7.02 16.33
N ALA A 104 -13.19 -6.86 15.23
CA ALA A 104 -14.51 -7.47 15.08
C ALA A 104 -14.43 -9.00 15.04
N ALA A 105 -13.52 -9.54 14.24
CA ALA A 105 -13.36 -10.98 14.06
C ALA A 105 -12.99 -11.68 15.37
N LEU A 106 -12.24 -11.05 16.28
CA LEU A 106 -11.94 -11.65 17.58
C LEU A 106 -13.21 -11.91 18.42
N GLY A 107 -14.21 -11.02 18.35
CA GLY A 107 -15.49 -11.20 19.01
C GLY A 107 -16.29 -12.35 18.40
N ASP A 108 -16.44 -12.33 17.07
CA ASP A 108 -17.21 -13.33 16.32
C ASP A 108 -16.61 -14.73 16.44
N LEU A 109 -15.29 -14.85 16.38
CA LEU A 109 -14.56 -16.12 16.52
C LEU A 109 -14.77 -16.74 17.91
N ARG A 110 -14.72 -15.91 18.96
CA ARG A 110 -14.94 -16.39 20.33
C ARG A 110 -16.38 -16.88 20.51
N ALA A 111 -17.35 -16.12 20.00
CA ALA A 111 -18.76 -16.52 20.05
C ALA A 111 -19.00 -17.82 19.27
N THR A 112 -18.35 -17.98 18.12
CA THR A 112 -18.45 -19.20 17.29
C THR A 112 -17.88 -20.42 18.02
N VAL A 113 -16.73 -20.28 18.69
CA VAL A 113 -16.13 -21.36 19.48
C VAL A 113 -17.01 -21.69 20.70
N GLU A 114 -17.55 -20.69 21.39
CA GLU A 114 -18.43 -20.88 22.55
C GLU A 114 -19.74 -21.58 22.17
N ASP A 115 -20.36 -21.20 21.06
CA ASP A 115 -21.58 -21.85 20.54
C ASP A 115 -21.30 -23.31 20.14
N ALA A 116 -20.18 -23.55 19.45
CA ALA A 116 -19.77 -24.90 19.06
C ALA A 116 -19.45 -25.80 20.27
N LEU A 117 -18.81 -25.27 21.32
CA LEU A 117 -18.59 -26.00 22.57
C LEU A 117 -19.90 -26.32 23.29
N THR A 118 -20.84 -25.37 23.29
CA THR A 118 -22.17 -25.55 23.89
C THR A 118 -22.97 -26.65 23.18
N GLN A 119 -22.91 -26.72 21.84
CA GLN A 119 -23.55 -27.77 21.05
C GLN A 119 -23.04 -29.18 21.37
N VAL A 120 -21.77 -29.30 21.78
CA VAL A 120 -21.12 -30.56 22.14
C VAL A 120 -21.20 -30.84 23.65
N GLY A 121 -21.78 -29.93 24.44
CA GLY A 121 -21.90 -30.04 25.89
C GLY A 121 -20.55 -29.94 26.62
N ALA A 122 -19.57 -29.26 26.02
CA ALA A 122 -18.22 -29.11 26.56
C ALA A 122 -18.01 -27.72 27.17
N THR A 123 -17.14 -27.64 28.18
CA THR A 123 -16.65 -26.37 28.74
C THR A 123 -15.26 -26.08 28.22
N GLY A 124 -15.00 -24.84 27.84
CA GLY A 124 -13.70 -24.42 27.30
C GLY A 124 -13.72 -22.98 26.84
N GLY A 125 -12.74 -22.60 26.03
CA GLY A 125 -12.63 -21.26 25.48
C GLY A 125 -11.83 -21.19 24.19
N ALA A 126 -11.41 -19.97 23.86
CA ALA A 126 -10.73 -19.64 22.63
C ALA A 126 -9.51 -18.76 22.94
N SER A 127 -8.32 -19.22 22.55
CA SER A 127 -7.07 -18.50 22.70
C SER A 127 -6.61 -17.91 21.36
N VAL A 128 -5.98 -16.73 21.37
CA VAL A 128 -5.48 -16.10 20.13
C VAL A 128 -4.20 -16.77 19.67
N THR A 129 -4.11 -17.06 18.38
CA THR A 129 -2.89 -17.65 17.81
C THR A 129 -1.83 -16.58 17.56
N GLY A 130 -0.57 -17.02 17.39
CA GLY A 130 0.50 -16.14 16.96
C GLY A 130 0.24 -15.47 15.61
N TRP A 131 -0.59 -16.09 14.75
CA TRP A 131 -0.99 -15.51 13.46
C TRP A 131 -1.93 -14.31 13.63
N TYR A 132 -2.85 -14.36 14.59
CA TYR A 132 -3.67 -13.19 14.93
C TYR A 132 -2.80 -12.01 15.38
N LEU A 133 -1.83 -12.27 16.27
CA LEU A 133 -0.89 -11.24 16.71
C LEU A 133 -0.04 -10.71 15.55
N ALA A 134 0.38 -11.57 14.62
CA ALA A 134 1.09 -11.18 13.42
C ALA A 134 0.24 -10.29 12.49
N ALA A 135 -1.05 -10.61 12.32
CA ALA A 135 -1.98 -9.79 11.54
C ALA A 135 -2.18 -8.40 12.17
N VAL A 136 -2.35 -8.32 13.49
CA VAL A 136 -2.50 -7.05 14.21
C VAL A 136 -1.20 -6.23 14.14
N ALA A 137 -0.05 -6.83 14.43
CA ALA A 137 1.23 -6.15 14.37
C ALA A 137 1.55 -5.65 12.95
N GLY A 138 1.33 -6.49 11.94
CA GLY A 138 1.46 -6.12 10.53
C GLY A 138 0.51 -4.99 10.16
N GLY A 139 -0.75 -5.05 10.58
CA GLY A 139 -1.75 -4.01 10.34
C GLY A 139 -1.36 -2.66 10.93
N VAL A 140 -0.81 -2.64 12.16
CA VAL A 140 -0.30 -1.43 12.81
C VAL A 140 0.87 -0.84 12.01
N VAL A 141 1.84 -1.66 11.64
CA VAL A 141 2.99 -1.23 10.82
C VAL A 141 2.52 -0.66 9.49
N LEU A 142 1.54 -1.30 8.85
CA LEU A 142 0.98 -0.88 7.57
C LEU A 142 0.24 0.45 7.69
N ALA A 143 -0.56 0.65 8.75
CA ALA A 143 -1.27 1.89 9.04
C ALA A 143 -0.29 3.05 9.31
N VAL A 144 0.77 2.81 10.10
CA VAL A 144 1.82 3.80 10.35
C VAL A 144 2.54 4.17 9.06
N ALA A 145 2.93 3.19 8.24
CA ALA A 145 3.57 3.43 6.96
C ALA A 145 2.66 4.22 6.00
N ALA A 146 1.36 3.89 5.93
CA ALA A 146 0.39 4.59 5.11
C ALA A 146 0.14 6.02 5.61
N GLY A 147 0.06 6.23 6.93
CA GLY A 147 -0.06 7.57 7.52
C GLY A 147 1.17 8.44 7.22
N LEU A 148 2.36 7.88 7.35
CA LEU A 148 3.61 8.54 6.93
C LEU A 148 3.62 8.85 5.44
N ALA A 149 3.10 7.95 4.59
CA ALA A 149 2.96 8.19 3.16
C ALA A 149 2.01 9.36 2.88
N VAL A 150 0.81 9.39 3.47
CA VAL A 150 -0.14 10.51 3.31
C VAL A 150 0.53 11.86 3.67
N TRP A 151 1.30 11.89 4.75
CA TRP A 151 1.98 13.11 5.19
C TRP A 151 3.18 13.50 4.31
N ARG A 152 3.98 12.53 3.84
CA ARG A 152 5.23 12.78 3.11
C ARG A 152 5.12 12.75 1.60
N VAL A 153 4.02 12.26 1.02
CA VAL A 153 3.77 12.23 -0.42
C VAL A 153 4.00 13.59 -1.12
N PRO A 154 3.65 14.76 -0.54
CA PRO A 154 3.96 16.06 -1.15
C PRO A 154 5.46 16.40 -1.20
N GLY A 155 6.26 15.88 -0.25
CA GLY A 155 7.69 16.17 -0.13
C GLY A 155 8.61 15.14 -0.80
N TRP A 156 8.05 14.04 -1.32
CA TRP A 156 8.84 13.03 -2.02
C TRP A 156 9.26 13.54 -3.41
N PRO A 157 10.56 13.43 -3.76
CA PRO A 157 11.09 13.95 -5.01
C PRO A 157 10.30 13.36 -6.18
N GLU A 158 9.70 14.23 -6.99
CA GLU A 158 9.10 13.81 -8.25
C GLU A 158 10.23 13.33 -9.16
N MET A 159 10.20 12.06 -9.56
CA MET A 159 11.03 11.53 -10.66
C MET A 159 10.58 12.22 -11.95
N GLY A 160 10.96 13.49 -12.14
CA GLY A 160 10.38 14.27 -13.22
C GLY A 160 10.96 15.66 -13.38
N SER A 161 11.32 16.39 -12.33
CA SER A 161 11.67 17.82 -12.50
C SER A 161 12.93 18.07 -13.35
N ARG A 162 13.73 17.03 -13.66
CA ARG A 162 14.91 17.11 -14.53
C ARG A 162 14.58 16.78 -16.00
N TYR A 163 13.44 16.14 -16.26
CA TYR A 163 12.98 15.71 -17.59
C TYR A 163 11.57 16.25 -17.94
N ASP A 164 10.90 16.94 -17.03
CA ASP A 164 9.76 17.80 -17.33
C ASP A 164 10.32 18.87 -18.27
N SER A 165 10.04 18.68 -19.55
CA SER A 165 10.32 19.68 -20.56
C SER A 165 9.55 20.95 -20.13
N PRO A 166 10.18 22.12 -20.14
CA PRO A 166 9.45 23.37 -19.95
C PRO A 166 8.59 23.59 -21.20
N THR A 167 7.38 23.01 -21.24
CA THR A 167 6.41 23.18 -22.32
C THR A 167 5.23 24.08 -21.91
N GLY A 168 5.34 24.81 -20.79
CA GLY A 168 4.23 25.62 -20.28
C GLY A 168 4.57 26.96 -19.63
N GLU A 169 5.85 27.32 -19.48
CA GLU A 169 6.21 28.71 -19.19
C GLU A 169 6.66 29.34 -20.51
N GLU A 170 5.79 30.17 -21.09
CA GLU A 170 6.20 31.22 -22.02
C GLU A 170 7.20 32.11 -21.29
N ARG A 171 8.48 31.71 -21.36
CA ARG A 171 9.58 32.62 -21.05
C ARG A 171 9.42 33.80 -22.01
N PRO A 172 9.42 35.06 -21.53
CA PRO A 172 9.46 36.20 -22.43
C PRO A 172 10.67 36.00 -23.34
N ALA A 173 10.44 35.95 -24.65
CA ALA A 173 11.50 35.74 -25.63
C ALA A 173 12.61 36.76 -25.35
N PRO A 174 13.81 36.33 -24.90
CA PRO A 174 14.97 37.19 -24.99
C PRO A 174 15.18 37.45 -26.47
N THR A 175 15.34 38.71 -26.86
CA THR A 175 15.91 39.10 -28.15
C THR A 175 17.37 38.65 -28.19
N GLU A 176 17.57 37.34 -28.34
CA GLU A 176 18.86 36.69 -28.49
C GLU A 176 18.91 35.97 -29.84
N PRO A 177 20.12 35.86 -30.42
CA PRO A 177 20.34 35.38 -31.79
C PRO A 177 19.73 33.99 -31.99
N GLU A 178 19.18 33.75 -33.19
CA GLU A 178 18.54 32.47 -33.59
C GLU A 178 19.29 31.28 -32.99
N SER A 179 18.60 30.49 -32.17
CA SER A 179 19.21 29.32 -31.58
C SER A 179 19.54 28.32 -32.69
N SER A 180 20.60 27.53 -32.52
CA SER A 180 20.96 26.50 -33.51
C SER A 180 19.78 25.56 -33.81
N LEU A 181 18.90 25.35 -32.83
CA LEU A 181 17.71 24.52 -32.95
C LEU A 181 16.66 25.13 -33.90
N ASP A 182 16.53 26.45 -33.90
CA ASP A 182 15.63 27.19 -34.80
C ASP A 182 16.15 27.16 -36.25
N LEU A 183 17.47 27.20 -36.45
CA LEU A 183 18.11 27.02 -37.76
C LEU A 183 17.86 25.62 -38.35
N TRP A 184 17.99 24.57 -37.53
CA TRP A 184 17.68 23.20 -37.97
C TRP A 184 16.21 23.02 -38.30
N LYS A 185 15.32 23.67 -37.54
CA LYS A 185 13.88 23.62 -37.78
C LYS A 185 13.47 24.38 -39.04
N ALA A 186 14.10 25.54 -39.30
CA ALA A 186 13.94 26.28 -40.54
C ALA A 186 14.39 25.47 -41.77
N MET A 187 15.50 24.72 -41.66
CA MET A 187 15.96 23.82 -42.73
C MET A 187 14.97 22.70 -43.04
N ASP A 188 14.36 22.08 -42.01
CA ASP A 188 13.31 21.06 -42.19
C ASP A 188 12.03 21.63 -42.82
N GLU A 189 11.71 22.89 -42.52
CA GLU A 189 10.61 23.64 -43.12
C GLU A 189 10.94 24.20 -44.53
N GLY A 190 12.11 23.86 -45.07
CA GLY A 190 12.56 24.27 -46.40
C GLY A 190 12.92 25.75 -46.51
N HIS A 191 13.12 26.43 -45.39
CA HIS A 191 13.55 27.82 -45.34
C HIS A 191 15.08 27.85 -45.38
N ASP A 192 15.65 28.12 -46.55
CA ASP A 192 17.09 28.20 -46.74
C ASP A 192 17.63 29.54 -46.18
N PRO A 193 18.56 29.53 -45.21
CA PRO A 193 19.18 30.75 -44.72
C PRO A 193 19.99 31.54 -45.77
N THR A 194 20.22 31.00 -46.98
CA THR A 194 20.80 31.78 -48.10
C THR A 194 19.82 32.72 -48.80
N ASP A 195 18.51 32.55 -48.61
CA ASP A 195 17.49 33.43 -49.20
C ASP A 195 17.38 34.78 -48.47
N ARG A 196 18.02 34.92 -47.30
CA ARG A 196 18.18 36.22 -46.63
C ARG A 196 19.28 37.01 -47.32
N THR A 197 18.97 37.62 -48.45
CA THR A 197 19.76 38.76 -48.93
C THR A 197 19.71 39.85 -47.87
N ALA A 198 20.83 40.06 -47.17
CA ALA A 198 21.01 41.24 -46.33
C ALA A 198 20.76 42.51 -47.17
N PRO A 199 20.18 43.58 -46.59
CA PRO A 199 19.92 44.83 -47.31
C PRO A 199 21.21 45.49 -47.83
#